data_AF-G8YV30-F1
#
_entry.id   AF-G8YV30-F1
#
_cell.length_a   1.000
_cell.length_b   1.000
_cell.length_c   1.000
_cell.angle_alpha   90.00
_cell.angle_beta   90.00
_cell.angle_gamma   90.00
#
_symmetry.space_group_name_H-M   'P 1'
#
loop_
_entity.id
_entity.type
_entity.pdbx_description
1 polymer ?
#
loop_
_entity_poly.entity_id
_entity_poly.type
_entity_poly.pdbx_seq_one_letter_code
_entity_poly.pdbx_strand_id
1 'polypeptide(L)'
;MAPPTPVYRRSDIFRKYGEQLNDPQKYDCELKSLVQHECTFKLSQESNKSPGIICLPFKRLFQKCLKEPKKALQGKENQENDWITIEVTDSNTNRNFLKNTQNSTIINEFLNADKELQRFMESEADGSV
;
A
#
# COMPACT_ATOMS: atom_id res chain seq x y z
N MET A 1 -12.01 -9.58 19.11
CA MET A 1 -10.98 -8.65 18.60
C MET A 1 -10.17 -9.39 17.55
N ALA A 2 -9.97 -8.83 16.35
CA ALA A 2 -9.13 -9.47 15.34
C ALA A 2 -7.65 -9.43 15.80
N PRO A 3 -6.86 -10.48 15.54
CA PRO A 3 -5.45 -10.47 15.88
C PRO A 3 -4.71 -9.36 15.11
N PRO A 4 -3.61 -8.81 15.65
CA PRO A 4 -2.82 -7.81 14.96
C PRO A 4 -2.33 -8.36 13.62
N THR A 5 -2.59 -7.62 12.54
CA THR A 5 -2.13 -8.01 11.21
C THR A 5 -0.63 -7.72 11.12
N PRO A 6 0.23 -8.70 10.81
CA PRO A 6 1.67 -8.48 10.73
C PRO A 6 2.00 -7.54 9.57
N VAL A 7 2.78 -6.49 9.86
CA VAL A 7 3.32 -5.57 8.86
C VAL A 7 4.68 -6.10 8.41
N TYR A 8 4.76 -6.63 7.20
CA TYR A 8 5.99 -7.18 6.64
C TYR A 8 6.87 -6.09 6.04
N ARG A 9 8.19 -6.16 6.30
CA ARG A 9 9.16 -5.35 5.54
C ARG A 9 9.36 -5.96 4.16
N ARG A 10 9.86 -5.17 3.21
CA ARG A 10 10.18 -5.65 1.86
C ARG A 10 11.13 -6.84 1.88
N SER A 11 12.13 -6.84 2.77
CA SER A 11 13.05 -7.98 2.97
C SER A 11 12.33 -9.25 3.41
N ASP A 12 11.29 -9.14 4.24
CA ASP A 12 10.51 -10.30 4.70
C ASP A 12 9.66 -10.87 3.56
N ILE A 13 9.09 -9.99 2.73
CA ILE A 13 8.36 -10.38 1.52
C ILE A 13 9.28 -11.15 0.57
N PHE A 14 10.48 -10.62 0.29
CA PHE A 14 11.45 -11.30 -0.58
C PHE A 14 11.94 -12.62 0.02
N ARG A 15 12.14 -12.70 1.34
CA ARG A 15 12.51 -13.97 2.00
C ARG A 15 11.41 -15.02 1.87
N LYS A 16 10.14 -14.60 1.96
CA LYS A 16 8.98 -15.51 1.96
C LYS A 16 8.52 -15.92 0.54
N TYR A 17 8.63 -15.01 -0.42
CA TYR A 17 8.07 -15.16 -1.77
C TYR A 17 9.12 -14.96 -2.88
N GLY A 18 10.40 -15.08 -2.54
CA GLY A 18 11.52 -14.81 -3.45
C GLY A 18 11.50 -15.69 -4.69
N GLU A 19 11.04 -16.94 -4.60
CA GLU A 19 10.94 -17.83 -5.76
C GLU A 19 9.99 -17.28 -6.84
N GLN A 20 8.81 -16.81 -6.41
CA GLN A 20 7.80 -16.26 -7.32
C GLN A 20 8.22 -14.89 -7.86
N LEU A 21 8.87 -14.07 -7.02
CA LEU A 21 9.32 -12.73 -7.41
C LEU A 21 10.54 -12.77 -8.35
N ASN A 22 11.41 -13.77 -8.21
CA ASN A 22 12.62 -13.91 -9.02
C ASN A 22 12.36 -14.63 -10.35
N ASP A 23 11.36 -15.52 -10.42
CA ASP A 23 10.96 -16.21 -11.66
C ASP A 23 9.44 -16.12 -11.91
N PRO A 24 8.93 -14.96 -12.34
CA PRO A 24 7.50 -14.76 -12.54
C PRO A 24 6.89 -15.70 -13.59
N GLN A 25 7.67 -16.13 -14.58
CA GLN A 25 7.19 -16.97 -15.68
C GLN A 25 6.91 -18.40 -15.22
N LYS A 26 7.78 -18.96 -14.36
CA LYS A 26 7.62 -20.31 -13.78
C LYS A 26 6.35 -20.46 -12.95
N TYR A 27 5.93 -19.39 -12.26
CA TYR A 27 4.78 -19.37 -11.35
C TYR A 27 3.54 -18.65 -11.92
N ASP A 28 3.46 -18.43 -13.23
CA ASP A 28 2.33 -17.77 -13.89
C ASP A 28 1.93 -16.42 -13.27
N CYS A 29 2.93 -15.63 -12.91
CA CYS A 29 2.68 -14.40 -12.18
C CYS A 29 2.07 -13.32 -13.09
N GLU A 30 0.96 -12.74 -12.66
CA GLU A 30 0.31 -11.59 -13.30
C GLU A 30 0.47 -10.32 -12.45
N LEU A 31 0.84 -9.21 -13.09
CA LEU A 31 0.90 -7.91 -12.42
C LEU A 31 -0.49 -7.27 -12.42
N LYS A 32 -0.99 -6.93 -11.22
CA LYS A 32 -2.24 -6.21 -10.99
C LYS A 32 -1.94 -4.88 -10.32
N SER A 33 -2.80 -3.89 -10.56
CA SER A 33 -2.71 -2.61 -9.89
C SER A 33 -4.04 -2.19 -9.31
N LEU A 34 -3.99 -1.57 -8.13
CA LEU A 34 -5.14 -0.94 -7.49
C LEU A 34 -4.78 0.52 -7.22
N VAL A 35 -5.65 1.44 -7.62
CA VAL A 35 -5.53 2.85 -7.22
C VAL A 35 -6.49 3.09 -6.08
N GLN A 36 -5.96 3.48 -4.93
CA GLN A 36 -6.74 3.89 -3.77
C GLN A 36 -6.51 5.38 -3.53
N HIS A 37 -7.38 6.02 -2.76
CA HIS A 37 -7.17 7.40 -2.33
C HIS A 37 -6.75 7.39 -0.86
N GLU A 38 -5.55 7.87 -0.59
CA GLU A 38 -5.08 8.12 0.78
C GLU A 38 -5.55 9.50 1.20
N CYS A 39 -6.29 9.58 2.30
CA CYS A 39 -6.90 10.82 2.76
C CYS A 39 -6.36 11.21 4.15
N THR A 40 -6.15 12.51 4.35
CA THR A 40 -5.77 13.11 5.63
C THR A 40 -6.69 14.29 5.95
N PHE A 41 -6.72 14.69 7.23
CA PHE A 41 -7.59 15.76 7.71
C PHE A 41 -6.80 17.06 7.88
N LYS A 42 -7.33 18.16 7.34
CA LYS A 42 -6.89 19.51 7.68
C LYS A 42 -7.55 19.89 9.00
N LEU A 43 -6.74 20.04 10.04
CA LEU A 43 -7.20 20.55 11.33
C LEU A 43 -7.63 22.02 11.16
N SER A 44 -8.86 22.35 11.53
CA SER A 44 -9.36 23.72 11.55
C SER A 44 -9.19 24.28 12.97
N GLN A 45 -8.56 25.46 13.10
CA GLN A 45 -8.47 26.16 14.38
C GLN A 45 -9.79 26.86 14.77
N GLU A 46 -10.73 27.00 13.83
CA GLU A 46 -12.05 27.56 14.10
C GLU A 46 -13.01 26.45 14.56
N SER A 47 -13.51 26.56 15.79
CA SER A 47 -14.42 25.60 16.44
C SER A 47 -15.75 25.37 15.71
N ASN A 48 -16.11 26.23 14.75
CA ASN A 48 -17.37 26.17 13.99
C ASN A 48 -17.20 25.67 12.54
N LYS A 49 -16.00 25.30 12.09
CA LYS A 49 -15.78 24.73 10.75
C LYS A 49 -15.48 23.23 10.84
N SER A 50 -16.13 22.47 9.97
CA SER A 50 -15.77 21.07 9.74
C SER A 50 -14.31 20.99 9.23
N PRO A 51 -13.53 20.01 9.72
CA PRO A 51 -12.18 19.79 9.23
C PRO A 51 -12.21 19.48 7.73
N GLY A 52 -11.28 20.07 6.98
CA GLY A 52 -11.13 19.79 5.56
C GLY A 52 -10.56 18.39 5.34
N ILE A 53 -10.82 17.78 4.17
CA ILE A 53 -10.24 16.49 3.80
C ILE A 53 -9.41 16.68 2.52
N ILE A 54 -8.19 16.17 2.52
CA ILE A 54 -7.34 16.10 1.33
C ILE A 54 -7.14 14.64 1.01
N CYS A 55 -7.37 14.25 -0.24
CA CYS A 55 -7.12 12.90 -0.71
C CYS A 55 -6.13 12.91 -1.89
N LEU A 56 -5.15 12.01 -1.85
CA LEU A 56 -4.21 11.78 -2.95
C LEU A 56 -4.40 10.38 -3.54
N PRO A 57 -4.39 10.23 -4.87
CA PRO A 57 -4.38 8.92 -5.49
C PRO A 57 -3.05 8.23 -5.22
N PHE A 58 -3.11 7.00 -4.71
CA PHE A 58 -1.99 6.13 -4.42
C PHE A 58 -2.16 4.80 -5.16
N LYS A 59 -1.23 4.50 -6.07
CA LYS A 59 -1.21 3.23 -6.80
C LYS A 59 -0.46 2.18 -6.00
N ARG A 60 -1.12 1.05 -5.74
CA ARG A 60 -0.54 -0.17 -5.19
C ARG A 60 -0.38 -1.20 -6.31
N LEU A 61 0.73 -1.93 -6.27
CA LEU A 61 1.05 -2.98 -7.24
C LEU A 61 1.07 -4.33 -6.53
N PHE A 62 0.45 -5.31 -7.17
CA PHE A 62 0.37 -6.67 -6.66
C PHE A 62 0.82 -7.65 -7.74
N GLN A 63 1.66 -8.60 -7.36
CA GLN A 63 1.98 -9.75 -8.19
C GLN A 63 1.09 -10.92 -7.72
N LYS A 64 0.17 -11.37 -8.59
CA LYS A 64 -0.64 -12.56 -8.33
C LYS A 64 0.04 -13.75 -9.00
N CYS A 65 0.50 -14.72 -8.22
CA CYS A 65 1.27 -15.86 -8.70
C CYS A 65 0.62 -17.18 -8.27
N LEU A 66 0.87 -18.24 -9.02
CA LEU A 66 0.63 -19.59 -8.54
C LEU A 66 1.57 -19.88 -7.37
N LYS A 67 1.06 -20.61 -6.39
CA LYS A 67 1.85 -21.07 -5.26
C LYS A 67 2.85 -22.15 -5.66
N GLU A 68 2.43 -23.05 -6.55
CA GLU A 68 3.26 -24.10 -7.16
C GLU A 68 3.52 -23.80 -8.65
N PRO A 69 4.66 -24.23 -9.22
CA PRO A 69 4.98 -23.97 -10.62
C PRO A 69 4.05 -24.73 -11.58
N LYS A 70 3.83 -24.18 -12.79
CA LYS A 70 2.90 -24.75 -13.80
C LYS A 70 3.09 -26.24 -14.07
N LYS A 71 4.34 -26.73 -14.10
CA LYS A 71 4.66 -28.14 -14.36
C LYS A 71 4.22 -29.09 -13.24
N ALA A 72 4.17 -28.61 -11.99
CA ALA A 72 3.70 -29.42 -10.86
C ALA A 72 2.18 -29.67 -10.91
N LEU A 73 1.43 -28.78 -11.56
CA LEU A 73 -0.02 -28.89 -11.73
C LEU A 73 -0.43 -29.86 -12.85
N GLN A 74 0.44 -30.08 -13.85
CA GLN A 74 0.17 -30.95 -15.01
C GLN A 74 0.03 -32.46 -14.71
N GLY A 75 -0.03 -32.85 -13.42
CA GLY A 75 -0.33 -34.22 -12.98
C GLY A 75 -1.36 -34.31 -11.85
N LYS A 76 -2.01 -33.20 -11.46
CA LYS A 76 -3.02 -33.14 -10.39
C LYS A 76 -4.31 -32.54 -10.96
N GLU A 77 -5.12 -33.37 -11.60
CA GLU A 77 -6.30 -32.95 -12.38
C GLU A 77 -7.44 -32.29 -11.57
N ASN A 78 -7.39 -32.27 -10.23
CA ASN A 78 -8.51 -31.86 -9.37
C ASN A 78 -8.17 -30.86 -8.25
N GLN A 79 -6.97 -30.28 -8.19
CA GLN A 79 -6.69 -29.22 -7.22
C GLN A 79 -6.93 -27.85 -7.85
N GLU A 80 -7.88 -27.10 -7.29
CA GLU A 80 -8.10 -25.69 -7.58
C GLU A 80 -6.76 -24.95 -7.46
N ASN A 81 -6.37 -24.20 -8.49
CA ASN A 81 -5.07 -23.52 -8.52
C ASN A 81 -4.97 -22.57 -7.32
N ASP A 82 -4.04 -22.84 -6.40
CA ASP A 82 -3.80 -21.99 -5.23
C ASP A 82 -2.96 -20.78 -5.66
N TRP A 83 -3.54 -19.58 -5.52
CA TRP A 83 -2.92 -18.32 -5.92
C TRP A 83 -2.52 -17.53 -4.68
N ILE A 84 -1.34 -16.93 -4.75
CA ILE A 84 -0.87 -15.96 -3.77
C ILE A 84 -0.84 -14.56 -4.38
N THR A 85 -1.25 -13.57 -3.61
CA THR A 85 -1.16 -12.16 -3.99
C THR A 85 -0.09 -11.51 -3.14
N ILE A 86 0.96 -10.98 -3.78
CA ILE A 86 2.12 -10.39 -3.14
C ILE A 86 2.10 -8.89 -3.45
N GLU A 87 2.04 -8.03 -2.43
CA GLU A 87 2.23 -6.60 -2.64
C GLU A 87 3.69 -6.31 -3.00
N VAL A 88 3.89 -5.66 -4.14
CA VAL A 88 5.22 -5.30 -4.69
C VAL A 88 5.42 -3.78 -4.82
N THR A 89 4.44 -2.99 -4.37
CA THR A 89 4.50 -1.52 -4.27
C THR A 89 5.85 -1.05 -3.70
N ASP A 90 6.46 -0.04 -4.32
CA ASP A 90 7.73 0.53 -3.89
C ASP A 90 7.75 2.07 -4.00
N SER A 91 8.87 2.68 -3.59
CA SER A 91 9.06 4.14 -3.62
C SER A 91 9.06 4.74 -5.04
N ASN A 92 9.26 3.93 -6.08
CA ASN A 92 9.24 4.39 -7.46
C ASN A 92 7.85 4.26 -8.11
N THR A 93 6.97 3.43 -7.56
CA THR A 93 5.64 3.11 -8.11
C THR A 93 4.79 4.36 -8.39
N ASN A 94 4.84 5.35 -7.49
CA ASN A 94 4.07 6.59 -7.61
C ASN A 94 4.93 7.81 -8.01
N ARG A 95 6.20 7.60 -8.41
CA ARG A 95 7.15 8.70 -8.65
C ARG A 95 6.72 9.66 -9.74
N ASN A 96 6.00 9.18 -10.76
CA ASN A 96 5.47 10.04 -11.82
C ASN A 96 4.39 10.98 -11.33
N PHE A 97 3.56 10.54 -10.38
CA PHE A 97 2.55 11.40 -9.74
C PHE A 97 3.22 12.52 -8.92
N LEU A 98 4.31 12.19 -8.22
CA LEU A 98 5.09 13.14 -7.41
C LEU A 98 5.85 14.19 -8.23
N LYS A 99 6.29 13.84 -9.45
CA LYS A 99 7.06 14.75 -10.32
C LYS A 99 6.22 15.74 -11.10
N ASN A 100 4.90 15.57 -11.16
CA ASN A 100 4.03 16.50 -11.85
C ASN A 100 3.95 17.81 -11.05
N THR A 101 4.46 18.91 -11.61
CA THR A 101 4.50 20.22 -10.97
C THR A 101 3.12 20.72 -10.56
N GLN A 102 2.07 20.35 -11.30
CA GLN A 102 0.68 20.70 -10.95
C GLN A 102 0.22 20.03 -9.64
N ASN A 103 0.74 18.84 -9.34
CA ASN A 103 0.37 18.08 -8.14
C ASN A 103 1.20 18.48 -6.92
N SER A 104 2.35 19.13 -7.12
CA SER A 104 3.31 19.42 -6.05
C SER A 104 2.70 20.23 -4.89
N THR A 105 1.83 21.20 -5.20
CA THR A 105 1.14 22.01 -4.19
C THR A 105 0.21 21.16 -3.32
N ILE A 106 -0.62 20.31 -3.93
CA ILE A 106 -1.58 19.45 -3.21
C ILE A 106 -0.84 18.39 -2.39
N ILE A 107 0.27 17.85 -2.92
CA ILE A 107 1.11 16.89 -2.19
C ILE A 107 1.73 17.54 -0.95
N ASN A 108 2.29 18.74 -1.08
CA ASN A 108 2.87 19.44 0.07
C ASN A 108 1.79 19.79 1.10
N GLU A 109 0.60 20.18 0.65
CA GLU A 109 -0.53 20.44 1.53
C GLU A 109 -0.96 19.18 2.30
N PHE A 110 -1.05 18.05 1.61
CA PHE A 110 -1.33 16.75 2.22
C PHE A 110 -0.28 16.37 3.26
N LEU A 111 1.01 16.43 2.91
CA LEU A 111 2.10 16.05 3.82
C LEU A 111 2.19 16.95 5.06
N ASN A 112 1.83 18.23 4.92
CA ASN A 112 1.78 19.15 6.05
C ASN A 112 0.58 18.84 6.95
N ALA A 113 -0.61 18.66 6.39
CA ALA A 113 -1.81 18.29 7.14
C ALA A 113 -1.63 16.96 7.90
N ASP A 114 -0.98 15.98 7.27
CA ASP A 114 -0.73 14.68 7.89
C ASP A 114 0.23 14.77 9.09
N LYS A 115 1.29 15.58 8.98
CA LYS A 115 2.21 15.86 10.10
C LYS A 115 1.52 16.59 11.25
N GLU A 116 0.64 17.54 10.94
CA GLU A 116 -0.13 18.26 11.96
C GLU A 116 -1.10 17.31 12.68
N LEU A 117 -1.80 16.46 11.92
CA LEU A 117 -2.67 15.44 12.47
C LEU A 117 -1.91 14.45 13.36
N GLN A 118 -0.73 13.99 12.92
CA GLN A 118 0.10 13.10 13.72
C GLN A 118 0.50 13.73 15.06
N ARG A 119 0.97 14.99 15.04
CA ARG A 119 1.33 15.72 16.28
C ARG A 119 0.13 15.89 17.21
N PHE A 120 -1.04 16.18 16.65
CA PHE A 120 -2.28 16.31 17.42
C PHE A 120 -2.65 14.98 18.10
N MET A 121 -2.59 13.87 17.37
CA MET A 121 -2.85 12.54 17.95
C MET A 121 -1.84 12.15 19.03
N GLU A 122 -0.56 12.50 18.84
CA GLU A 122 0.49 12.30 19.85
C GLU A 122 0.20 13.12 21.12
N SER A 123 -0.19 14.40 21.00
CA SER A 123 -0.54 15.22 22.17
C SER A 123 -1.78 14.74 22.93
N GLU A 124 -2.78 14.24 22.22
CA GLU A 124 -3.98 13.64 22.81
C GLU A 124 -3.65 12.34 23.54
N ALA A 125 -2.76 11.51 22.98
CA ALA A 125 -2.33 10.26 23.60
C ALA A 125 -1.50 10.48 24.89
N ASP A 126 -0.68 11.53 24.93
CA ASP A 126 0.10 11.92 26.10
C ASP A 126 -0.71 12.73 27.14
N GLY A 127 -2.00 12.98 26.88
CA GLY A 127 -2.90 13.70 27.79
C GLY A 127 -2.51 15.17 28.02
N SER A 128 -1.83 15.80 27.05
CA SER A 128 -1.25 17.14 27.17
C SER A 128 -2.17 18.24 26.62
N VAL A 129 -3.47 18.17 26.91
CA VAL A 129 -4.48 19.13 26.44
C VAL A 129 -5.29 19.69 27.61
#